data_AF-A0A074KTJ1-F1
#
_entry.id   AF-A0A074KTJ1-F1
#
_cell.length_a   1.000
_cell.length_b   1.000
_cell.length_c   1.000
_cell.angle_alpha   90.00
_cell.angle_beta   90.00
_cell.angle_gamma   90.00
#
_symmetry.space_group_name_H-M   'P 1'
#
loop_
_entity.id
_entity.type
_entity.pdbx_description
1 polymer ?
#
loop_
_entity_poly.entity_id
_entity_poly.type
_entity_poly.pdbx_seq_one_letter_code
_entity_poly.pdbx_strand_id
1 'polypeptide(L)'
;MEIYETQSEFGKKQYWLLSLVLLVLTVFGTLAILQSLFFFLVPILFNIPLGDVVYIIGGNYDHPNARMALLFIQVSGLSFWLGGYLFLRFIDKATLRIKQQVVNTKFNLALLVIPLLVSFIVMNSIIIYWNAQIQFPEFMSAFEEYAKRTEAEAMRLTTYLTDFENFYEYLASILVIGIFAGIGEEYLFRGILQPKLHQYTGNAHLGIWIAAFIFSAIHVQFYGFFPRLLLGALFGYLYLYSGSLFYPMLAHMLNNSLTVTLVYLNKLGIMEFNIEEATYADWYIMLIGFIVFLVSFKLFINNSRKLPSDGQMEKSF
;
A
#
# COMPACT_ATOMS: atom_id res chain seq x y z
N MET A 1 20.46 7.60 8.67
CA MET A 1 19.54 6.65 7.98
C MET A 1 18.50 7.43 7.17
N GLU A 2 18.89 8.50 6.50
CA GLU A 2 17.93 9.58 6.23
C GLU A 2 18.16 10.12 4.82
N ILE A 3 17.35 9.60 3.89
CA ILE A 3 17.02 10.37 2.68
C ILE A 3 16.07 11.52 3.00
N TYR A 4 15.45 11.47 4.18
CA TYR A 4 14.52 12.44 4.73
C TYR A 4 15.29 13.41 5.63
N GLU A 5 15.41 14.65 5.21
CA GLU A 5 16.13 15.70 5.93
C GLU A 5 15.21 16.90 6.03
N THR A 6 14.84 17.28 7.27
CA THR A 6 13.90 18.37 7.56
C THR A 6 14.64 19.58 8.11
N GLN A 7 14.33 20.77 7.60
CA GLN A 7 14.85 22.04 8.10
C GLN A 7 13.86 22.77 9.00
N SER A 8 12.67 22.19 9.25
CA SER A 8 11.64 22.82 10.08
C SER A 8 11.82 22.49 11.56
N GLU A 9 11.51 23.46 12.44
CA GLU A 9 11.41 23.23 13.88
C GLU A 9 10.37 22.13 14.20
N PHE A 10 9.31 22.04 13.40
CA PHE A 10 8.25 21.02 13.53
C PHE A 10 8.71 19.60 13.20
N GLY A 11 9.79 19.45 12.44
CA GLY A 11 10.44 18.18 12.17
C GLY A 11 11.18 17.59 13.38
N LYS A 12 11.39 18.36 14.45
CA LYS A 12 12.10 17.90 15.65
C LYS A 12 11.22 17.00 16.53
N LYS A 13 11.86 16.06 17.24
CA LYS A 13 11.22 15.11 18.17
C LYS A 13 10.29 15.77 19.20
N GLN A 14 10.57 17.01 19.61
CA GLN A 14 9.73 17.76 20.57
C GLN A 14 8.32 18.08 20.03
N TYR A 15 8.14 18.20 18.71
CA TYR A 15 6.87 18.58 18.09
C TYR A 15 6.26 17.43 17.26
N TRP A 16 6.61 16.19 17.60
CA TRP A 16 6.22 14.99 16.86
C TRP A 16 4.70 14.90 16.65
N LEU A 17 3.91 15.19 17.69
CA LEU A 17 2.44 15.11 17.63
C LEU A 17 1.87 16.14 16.66
N LEU A 18 2.31 17.40 16.76
CA LEU A 18 1.86 18.47 15.86
C LEU A 18 2.22 18.15 14.41
N SER A 19 3.44 17.67 14.17
CA SER A 19 3.87 17.24 12.83
C SER A 19 2.99 16.11 12.28
N LEU A 20 2.64 15.10 13.09
CA LEU A 20 1.75 14.02 12.65
C LEU A 20 0.32 14.51 12.38
N VAL A 21 -0.22 15.40 13.23
CA VAL A 21 -1.54 16.00 13.02
C VAL A 21 -1.56 16.79 11.70
N LEU A 22 -0.53 17.61 11.44
CA LEU A 22 -0.43 18.36 10.20
C LEU A 22 -0.27 17.45 8.97
N LEU A 23 0.46 16.34 9.10
CA LEU A 23 0.56 15.34 8.04
C LEU A 23 -0.81 14.74 7.72
N VAL A 24 -1.54 14.29 8.73
CA VAL A 24 -2.89 13.72 8.58
C VAL A 24 -3.83 14.73 7.95
N LEU A 25 -3.89 15.96 8.47
CA LEU A 25 -4.77 17.00 7.94
C LEU A 25 -4.44 17.35 6.48
N THR A 26 -3.16 17.43 6.13
CA THR A 26 -2.75 17.74 4.75
C THR A 26 -3.11 16.61 3.80
N VAL A 27 -2.82 15.37 4.18
CA VAL A 27 -3.07 14.18 3.36
C VAL A 27 -4.56 13.94 3.17
N PHE A 28 -5.33 13.84 4.25
CA PHE A 28 -6.77 13.58 4.17
C PHE A 28 -7.55 14.79 3.66
N GLY A 29 -7.08 16.02 3.90
CA GLY A 29 -7.61 17.21 3.26
C GLY A 29 -7.42 17.18 1.73
N THR A 30 -6.23 16.78 1.27
CA THR A 30 -5.96 16.62 -0.18
C THR A 30 -6.82 15.51 -0.78
N LEU A 31 -6.96 14.37 -0.07
CA LEU A 31 -7.82 13.26 -0.49
C LEU A 31 -9.28 13.72 -0.63
N ALA A 32 -9.83 14.39 0.37
CA ALA A 32 -11.20 14.89 0.34
C ALA A 32 -11.45 15.88 -0.80
N ILE A 33 -10.50 16.79 -1.06
CA ILE A 33 -10.58 17.75 -2.17
C ILE A 33 -10.57 17.03 -3.51
N LEU A 34 -9.63 16.09 -3.73
CA LEU A 34 -9.53 15.37 -5.00
C LEU A 34 -10.70 14.41 -5.23
N GLN A 35 -11.18 13.70 -4.19
CA GLN A 35 -12.38 12.88 -4.30
C GLN A 35 -13.60 13.72 -4.64
N SER A 36 -13.78 14.88 -4.00
CA SER A 36 -14.87 15.81 -4.32
C SER A 36 -14.78 16.30 -5.77
N LEU A 37 -13.58 16.68 -6.21
CA LEU A 37 -13.34 17.09 -7.60
C LEU A 37 -13.72 15.97 -8.58
N PHE A 38 -13.24 14.74 -8.36
CA PHE A 38 -13.52 13.62 -9.24
C PHE A 38 -15.01 13.23 -9.24
N PHE A 39 -15.66 13.28 -8.08
CA PHE A 39 -17.11 13.09 -7.96
C PHE A 39 -17.88 14.05 -8.89
N PHE A 40 -17.54 15.34 -8.91
CA PHE A 40 -18.19 16.32 -9.79
C PHE A 40 -17.78 16.23 -11.27
N LEU A 41 -16.63 15.62 -11.57
CA LEU A 41 -16.21 15.39 -12.96
C LEU A 41 -16.82 14.13 -13.58
N VAL A 42 -17.25 13.15 -12.78
CA VAL A 42 -17.85 11.91 -13.28
C VAL A 42 -19.03 12.16 -14.23
N PRO A 43 -20.01 13.03 -13.91
CA PRO A 43 -21.12 13.30 -14.82
C PRO A 43 -20.70 13.82 -16.19
N ILE A 44 -19.66 14.64 -16.22
CA ILE A 44 -19.15 15.27 -17.44
C ILE A 44 -18.39 14.25 -18.30
N LEU A 45 -17.57 13.41 -17.67
CA LEU A 45 -16.67 12.50 -18.37
C LEU A 45 -17.34 11.18 -18.78
N PHE A 46 -18.32 10.71 -18.01
CA PHE A 46 -18.94 9.39 -18.19
C PHE A 46 -20.43 9.46 -18.52
N ASN A 47 -20.99 10.66 -18.69
CA ASN A 47 -22.41 10.90 -18.98
C ASN A 47 -23.34 10.22 -17.96
N ILE A 48 -23.00 10.35 -16.66
CA ILE A 48 -23.75 9.77 -15.55
C ILE A 48 -24.46 10.90 -14.78
N PRO A 49 -25.79 10.90 -14.62
CA PRO A 49 -26.47 11.88 -13.77
C PRO A 49 -25.88 11.91 -12.36
N LEU A 50 -25.73 13.10 -11.77
CA LEU A 50 -25.10 13.26 -10.45
C LEU A 50 -25.77 12.41 -9.35
N GLY A 51 -27.10 12.24 -9.43
CA GLY A 51 -27.85 11.38 -8.51
C GLY A 51 -27.41 9.91 -8.61
N ASP A 52 -27.16 9.42 -9.82
CA ASP A 52 -26.74 8.05 -10.09
C ASP A 52 -25.31 7.80 -9.62
N VAL A 53 -24.44 8.81 -9.63
CA VAL A 53 -23.07 8.72 -9.06
C VAL A 53 -23.12 8.36 -7.57
N VAL A 54 -24.06 8.92 -6.81
CA VAL A 54 -24.23 8.61 -5.38
C VAL A 54 -24.66 7.15 -5.19
N TYR A 55 -25.60 6.66 -6.00
CA TYR A 55 -26.02 5.27 -5.97
C TYR A 55 -24.89 4.31 -6.37
N ILE A 56 -24.05 4.68 -7.34
CA ILE A 56 -22.88 3.92 -7.76
C ILE A 56 -21.85 3.78 -6.64
N ILE A 57 -21.52 4.88 -5.96
CA ILE A 57 -20.62 4.84 -4.79
C ILE A 57 -21.24 4.00 -3.66
N GLY A 58 -22.56 4.05 -3.50
CA GLY A 58 -23.31 3.22 -2.55
C GLY A 58 -23.45 1.75 -2.94
N GLY A 59 -22.91 1.32 -4.09
CA GLY A 59 -22.85 -0.07 -4.51
C GLY A 59 -23.79 -0.48 -5.64
N ASN A 60 -24.67 0.40 -6.14
CA ASN A 60 -25.48 0.08 -7.32
C ASN A 60 -24.63 0.21 -8.61
N TYR A 61 -24.33 -0.90 -9.26
CA TYR A 61 -23.43 -0.92 -10.41
C TYR A 61 -24.12 -1.12 -11.76
N ASP A 62 -25.44 -0.87 -11.83
CA ASP A 62 -26.25 -1.18 -13.01
C ASP A 62 -25.95 -0.27 -14.21
N HIS A 63 -25.27 0.87 -13.98
CA HIS A 63 -24.94 1.82 -15.03
C HIS A 63 -23.76 1.31 -15.89
N PRO A 64 -23.83 1.34 -17.24
CA PRO A 64 -22.77 0.80 -18.12
C PRO A 64 -21.37 1.38 -17.87
N ASN A 65 -21.29 2.67 -17.54
CA ASN A 65 -20.03 3.36 -17.26
C ASN A 65 -19.62 3.34 -15.77
N ALA A 66 -20.33 2.63 -14.89
CA ALA A 66 -20.08 2.66 -13.45
C ALA A 66 -18.66 2.20 -13.08
N ARG A 67 -18.16 1.12 -13.68
CA ARG A 67 -16.80 0.61 -13.45
C ARG A 67 -15.73 1.66 -13.75
N MET A 68 -15.78 2.27 -14.93
CA MET A 68 -14.81 3.30 -15.31
C MET A 68 -14.94 4.57 -14.48
N ALA A 69 -16.15 4.95 -14.07
CA ALA A 69 -16.37 6.06 -13.15
C ALA A 69 -15.78 5.78 -11.76
N LEU A 70 -15.95 4.57 -11.23
CA LEU A 70 -15.35 4.16 -9.96
C LEU A 70 -13.82 4.11 -10.05
N LEU A 71 -13.25 3.51 -11.10
CA LEU A 71 -11.79 3.54 -11.34
C LEU A 71 -11.27 4.98 -11.43
N PHE A 72 -12.00 5.88 -12.08
CA PHE A 72 -11.65 7.28 -12.15
C PHE A 72 -11.66 7.96 -10.77
N ILE A 73 -12.66 7.69 -9.92
CA ILE A 73 -12.66 8.17 -8.54
C ILE A 73 -11.47 7.59 -7.75
N GLN A 74 -11.09 6.33 -7.99
CA GLN A 74 -9.96 5.68 -7.32
C GLN A 74 -8.60 6.25 -7.73
N VAL A 75 -8.50 7.03 -8.82
CA VAL A 75 -7.30 7.86 -9.11
C VAL A 75 -7.00 8.82 -7.94
N SER A 76 -8.00 9.12 -7.10
CA SER A 76 -7.81 9.88 -5.86
C SER A 76 -6.80 9.26 -4.89
N GLY A 77 -6.39 8.00 -5.07
CA GLY A 77 -5.24 7.41 -4.36
C GLY A 77 -3.92 8.20 -4.58
N LEU A 78 -3.77 8.92 -5.70
CA LEU A 78 -2.66 9.85 -5.93
C LEU A 78 -2.66 11.04 -4.95
N SER A 79 -3.72 11.25 -4.19
CA SER A 79 -3.75 12.22 -3.10
C SER A 79 -2.75 11.89 -1.99
N PHE A 80 -2.38 10.62 -1.78
CA PHE A 80 -1.33 10.26 -0.83
C PHE A 80 0.03 10.79 -1.28
N TRP A 81 0.31 10.70 -2.58
CA TRP A 81 1.49 11.33 -3.17
C TRP A 81 1.40 12.86 -3.09
N LEU A 82 0.31 13.46 -3.57
CA LEU A 82 0.17 14.92 -3.62
C LEU A 82 0.16 15.54 -2.21
N GLY A 83 -0.64 15.00 -1.30
CA GLY A 83 -0.72 15.46 0.09
C GLY A 83 0.60 15.27 0.83
N GLY A 84 1.28 14.15 0.61
CA GLY A 84 2.64 13.93 1.10
C GLY A 84 3.63 14.96 0.55
N TYR A 85 3.57 15.25 -0.76
CA TYR A 85 4.40 16.24 -1.41
C TYR A 85 4.15 17.65 -0.86
N LEU A 86 2.89 18.06 -0.72
CA LEU A 86 2.49 19.35 -0.16
C LEU A 86 3.01 19.48 1.28
N PHE A 87 2.84 18.43 2.08
CA PHE A 87 3.35 18.39 3.46
C PHE A 87 4.88 18.53 3.49
N LEU A 88 5.61 17.73 2.72
CA LEU A 88 7.07 17.80 2.62
C LEU A 88 7.55 19.18 2.18
N ARG A 89 6.89 19.78 1.18
CA ARG A 89 7.32 21.04 0.59
C ARG A 89 7.04 22.25 1.47
N PHE A 90 5.83 22.33 2.04
CA PHE A 90 5.34 23.55 2.69
C PHE A 90 5.41 23.50 4.21
N ILE A 91 5.25 22.31 4.81
CA ILE A 91 5.19 22.17 6.26
C ILE A 91 6.55 21.72 6.79
N ASP A 92 7.05 20.60 6.28
CA ASP A 92 8.29 20.01 6.76
C ASP A 92 9.55 20.65 6.20
N LYS A 93 9.44 21.21 4.98
CA LYS A 93 10.58 21.69 4.18
C LYS A 93 11.67 20.62 4.07
N ALA A 94 11.24 19.39 3.81
CA ALA A 94 12.12 18.23 3.72
C ALA A 94 12.33 17.79 2.27
N THR A 95 13.46 17.12 2.03
CA THR A 95 13.77 16.48 0.75
C THR A 95 13.82 14.96 0.92
N LEU A 96 13.54 14.22 -0.15
CA LEU A 96 13.72 12.76 -0.22
C LEU A 96 15.04 12.38 -0.90
N ARG A 97 15.97 13.33 -1.06
CA ARG A 97 17.32 13.15 -1.67
C ARG A 97 17.29 12.27 -2.93
N ILE A 98 16.56 12.69 -3.96
CA ILE A 98 16.32 11.92 -5.21
C ILE A 98 17.62 11.35 -5.82
N LYS A 99 18.70 12.15 -5.85
CA LYS A 99 20.01 11.67 -6.35
C LYS A 99 20.51 10.43 -5.62
N GLN A 100 20.33 10.39 -4.29
CA GLN A 100 20.71 9.23 -3.47
C GLN A 100 19.82 8.03 -3.75
N GLN A 101 18.52 8.23 -3.98
CA GLN A 101 17.62 7.14 -4.36
C GLN A 101 18.04 6.48 -5.67
N VAL A 102 18.44 7.27 -6.68
CA VAL A 102 18.94 6.75 -7.96
C VAL A 102 20.22 5.95 -7.76
N VAL A 103 21.19 6.46 -7.00
CA VAL A 103 22.44 5.74 -6.68
C VAL A 103 22.17 4.43 -5.94
N ASN A 104 21.19 4.41 -5.05
CA ASN A 104 20.80 3.23 -4.29
C ASN A 104 20.00 2.21 -5.13
N THR A 105 19.57 2.58 -6.34
CA THR A 105 18.75 1.72 -7.20
C THR A 105 19.62 0.96 -8.20
N LYS A 106 19.79 -0.33 -7.94
CA LYS A 106 20.47 -1.30 -8.80
C LYS A 106 19.47 -2.27 -9.44
N PHE A 107 19.66 -2.56 -10.73
CA PHE A 107 18.79 -3.44 -11.51
C PHE A 107 18.75 -4.89 -10.97
N ASN A 108 19.88 -5.44 -10.55
CA ASN A 108 19.95 -6.79 -9.97
C ASN A 108 19.10 -6.93 -8.69
N LEU A 109 19.07 -5.89 -7.84
CA LEU A 109 18.19 -5.86 -6.67
C LEU A 109 16.71 -5.75 -7.07
N ALA A 110 16.39 -5.07 -8.18
CA ALA A 110 15.03 -4.96 -8.67
C ALA A 110 14.51 -6.33 -9.13
N LEU A 111 15.35 -7.13 -9.80
CA LEU A 111 15.02 -8.50 -10.15
C LEU A 111 14.80 -9.40 -8.93
N LEU A 112 15.54 -9.19 -7.83
CA LEU A 112 15.35 -9.94 -6.58
C LEU A 112 14.02 -9.65 -5.89
N VAL A 113 13.36 -8.52 -6.17
CA VAL A 113 12.03 -8.20 -5.60
C VAL A 113 10.99 -9.22 -6.03
N ILE A 114 11.06 -9.75 -7.26
CA ILE A 114 10.06 -10.69 -7.79
C ILE A 114 10.01 -12.00 -6.98
N PRO A 115 11.09 -12.81 -6.91
CA PRO A 115 11.05 -14.06 -6.16
C PRO A 115 10.81 -13.81 -4.66
N LEU A 116 11.31 -12.70 -4.12
CA LEU A 116 11.08 -12.28 -2.74
C LEU A 116 9.59 -12.01 -2.47
N LEU A 117 8.91 -11.26 -3.33
CA LEU A 117 7.50 -10.94 -3.18
C LEU A 117 6.63 -12.19 -3.40
N VAL A 118 6.86 -12.95 -4.46
CA VAL A 118 6.07 -14.16 -4.76
C VAL A 118 6.18 -15.17 -3.63
N SER A 119 7.39 -15.44 -3.15
CA SER A 119 7.59 -16.34 -2.01
C SER A 119 6.95 -15.81 -0.72
N PHE A 120 7.01 -14.50 -0.49
CA PHE A 120 6.32 -13.88 0.63
C PHE A 120 4.80 -14.03 0.55
N ILE A 121 4.19 -13.82 -0.63
CA ILE A 121 2.74 -14.01 -0.84
C ILE A 121 2.34 -15.45 -0.53
N VAL A 122 3.09 -16.43 -1.04
CA VAL A 122 2.87 -17.85 -0.76
C VAL A 122 2.90 -18.13 0.74
N MET A 123 3.91 -17.63 1.46
CA MET A 123 3.97 -17.79 2.91
C MET A 123 2.84 -17.06 3.63
N ASN A 124 2.49 -15.85 3.18
CA ASN A 124 1.45 -15.02 3.80
C ASN A 124 0.05 -15.63 3.64
N SER A 125 -0.14 -16.56 2.70
CA SER A 125 -1.40 -17.28 2.51
C SER A 125 -1.90 -18.00 3.78
N ILE A 126 -0.99 -18.53 4.61
CA ILE A 126 -1.38 -19.13 5.90
C ILE A 126 -1.91 -18.08 6.89
N ILE A 127 -1.37 -16.87 6.85
CA ILE A 127 -1.82 -15.74 7.68
C ILE A 127 -3.15 -15.22 7.19
N ILE A 128 -3.36 -15.16 5.87
CA ILE A 128 -4.66 -14.83 5.26
C ILE A 128 -5.72 -15.84 5.73
N TYR A 129 -5.45 -17.14 5.59
CA TYR A 129 -6.35 -18.18 6.05
C TYR A 129 -6.62 -18.07 7.55
N TRP A 130 -5.59 -18.00 8.38
CA TRP A 130 -5.73 -17.86 9.82
C TRP A 130 -6.56 -16.63 10.22
N ASN A 131 -6.28 -15.46 9.62
CA ASN A 131 -7.02 -14.24 9.91
C ASN A 131 -8.50 -14.39 9.55
N ALA A 132 -8.81 -15.01 8.41
CA ALA A 132 -10.19 -15.26 7.96
C ALA A 132 -10.97 -16.20 8.90
N GLN A 133 -10.28 -17.09 9.63
CA GLN A 133 -10.90 -18.01 10.60
C GLN A 133 -11.10 -17.40 11.99
N ILE A 134 -10.69 -16.15 12.24
CA ILE A 134 -10.86 -15.51 13.55
C ILE A 134 -12.36 -15.35 13.85
N GLN A 135 -12.79 -16.01 14.93
CA GLN A 135 -14.11 -15.86 15.52
C GLN A 135 -13.97 -15.09 16.83
N PHE A 136 -14.85 -14.12 17.05
CA PHE A 136 -14.80 -13.32 18.26
C PHE A 136 -15.69 -13.91 19.35
N PRO A 137 -15.33 -13.70 20.63
CA PRO A 137 -16.24 -14.02 21.73
C PRO A 137 -17.53 -13.19 21.65
N GLU A 138 -18.61 -13.70 22.26
CA GLU A 138 -19.96 -13.09 22.20
C GLU A 138 -19.99 -11.59 22.58
N PHE A 139 -19.18 -11.16 23.55
CA PHE A 139 -19.11 -9.75 23.96
C PHE A 139 -18.55 -8.80 22.87
N MET A 140 -17.93 -9.34 21.82
CA MET A 140 -17.41 -8.61 20.65
C MET A 140 -18.25 -8.87 19.39
N SER A 141 -19.42 -9.50 19.50
CA SER A 141 -20.31 -9.79 18.36
C SER A 141 -20.61 -8.56 17.50
N ALA A 142 -20.84 -7.40 18.10
CA ALA A 142 -21.05 -6.15 17.37
C ALA A 142 -19.83 -5.72 16.53
N PHE A 143 -18.61 -5.96 17.04
CA PHE A 143 -17.39 -5.72 16.28
C PHE A 143 -17.21 -6.74 15.17
N GLU A 144 -17.52 -8.02 15.42
CA GLU A 144 -17.45 -9.06 14.40
C GLU A 144 -18.42 -8.80 13.24
N GLU A 145 -19.66 -8.41 13.53
CA GLU A 145 -20.65 -8.04 12.52
C GLU A 145 -20.17 -6.84 11.69
N TYR A 146 -19.64 -5.81 12.37
CA TYR A 146 -19.01 -4.67 11.70
C TYR A 146 -17.86 -5.11 10.78
N ALA A 147 -16.93 -5.92 11.29
CA ALA A 147 -15.76 -6.39 10.56
C ALA A 147 -16.16 -7.21 9.32
N LYS A 148 -17.13 -8.13 9.46
CA LYS A 148 -17.66 -8.92 8.36
C LYS A 148 -18.36 -8.05 7.32
N ARG A 149 -19.14 -7.05 7.75
CA ARG A 149 -19.81 -6.11 6.84
C ARG A 149 -18.81 -5.29 6.02
N THR A 150 -17.81 -4.69 6.67
CA THR A 150 -16.78 -3.91 5.97
C THR A 150 -15.96 -4.75 5.00
N GLU A 151 -15.70 -6.02 5.34
CA GLU A 151 -15.02 -6.96 4.44
C GLU A 151 -15.88 -7.29 3.22
N ALA A 152 -17.18 -7.57 3.42
CA ALA A 152 -18.11 -7.88 2.34
C ALA A 152 -18.34 -6.68 1.39
N GLU A 153 -18.45 -5.46 1.92
CA GLU A 153 -18.56 -4.23 1.12
C GLU A 153 -17.32 -4.02 0.24
N ALA A 154 -16.13 -4.21 0.82
CA ALA A 154 -14.88 -4.10 0.10
C ALA A 154 -14.68 -5.20 -0.94
N MET A 155 -15.06 -6.43 -0.61
CA MET A 155 -14.99 -7.57 -1.53
C MET A 155 -15.90 -7.32 -2.72
N ARG A 156 -17.15 -6.88 -2.50
CA ARG A 156 -18.09 -6.52 -3.58
C ARG A 156 -17.50 -5.47 -4.52
N LEU A 157 -16.91 -4.40 -3.98
CA LEU A 157 -16.26 -3.38 -4.80
C LEU A 157 -15.07 -3.94 -5.57
N THR A 158 -14.24 -4.77 -4.92
CA THR A 158 -13.04 -5.36 -5.54
C THR A 158 -13.42 -6.33 -6.64
N THR A 159 -14.36 -7.26 -6.41
CA THR A 159 -14.88 -8.17 -7.43
C THR A 159 -15.44 -7.39 -8.61
N TYR A 160 -16.25 -6.35 -8.38
CA TYR A 160 -16.80 -5.53 -9.46
C TYR A 160 -15.73 -4.78 -10.27
N LEU A 161 -14.78 -4.13 -9.59
CA LEU A 161 -13.70 -3.40 -10.26
C LEU A 161 -12.76 -4.33 -11.03
N THR A 162 -12.67 -5.61 -10.64
CA THR A 162 -11.80 -6.61 -11.28
C THR A 162 -12.52 -7.53 -12.26
N ASP A 163 -13.84 -7.39 -12.42
CA ASP A 163 -14.63 -8.15 -13.38
C ASP A 163 -14.60 -7.47 -14.77
N PHE A 164 -13.46 -7.55 -15.46
CA PHE A 164 -13.17 -6.81 -16.70
C PHE A 164 -13.99 -7.29 -17.89
N GLU A 165 -14.73 -6.43 -18.57
CA GLU A 165 -15.45 -6.77 -19.80
C GLU A 165 -14.52 -6.81 -21.02
N ASN A 166 -13.42 -6.06 -20.98
CA ASN A 166 -12.46 -5.97 -22.07
C ASN A 166 -11.05 -5.65 -21.57
N PHE A 167 -10.08 -5.74 -22.48
CA PHE A 167 -8.66 -5.53 -22.18
C PHE A 167 -8.34 -4.10 -21.69
N TYR A 168 -9.12 -3.09 -22.09
CA TYR A 168 -8.88 -1.71 -21.66
C TYR A 168 -9.26 -1.49 -20.19
N GLU A 169 -10.34 -2.12 -19.72
CA GLU A 169 -10.73 -2.08 -18.30
C GLU A 169 -9.70 -2.80 -17.41
N TYR A 170 -9.16 -3.91 -17.89
CA TYR A 170 -8.04 -4.60 -17.24
C TYR A 170 -6.83 -3.66 -17.12
N LEU A 171 -6.42 -3.01 -18.21
CA LEU A 171 -5.27 -2.09 -18.20
C LEU A 171 -5.51 -0.87 -17.31
N ALA A 172 -6.73 -0.31 -17.32
CA ALA A 172 -7.12 0.78 -16.44
C ALA A 172 -7.00 0.39 -14.96
N SER A 173 -7.41 -0.84 -14.62
CA SER A 173 -7.34 -1.36 -13.25
C SER A 173 -5.90 -1.63 -12.81
N ILE A 174 -5.05 -2.16 -13.69
CA ILE A 174 -3.60 -2.24 -13.44
C ILE A 174 -3.03 -0.85 -13.14
N LEU A 175 -3.37 0.15 -13.95
CA LEU A 175 -2.85 1.51 -13.77
C LEU A 175 -3.32 2.13 -12.45
N VAL A 176 -4.60 2.04 -12.12
CA VAL A 176 -5.18 2.71 -10.95
C VAL A 176 -4.91 1.94 -9.66
N ILE A 177 -5.30 0.66 -9.61
CA ILE A 177 -5.24 -0.18 -8.40
C ILE A 177 -3.81 -0.72 -8.20
N GLY A 178 -3.12 -1.05 -9.29
CA GLY A 178 -1.74 -1.53 -9.26
C GLY A 178 -0.73 -0.40 -9.07
N ILE A 179 -0.65 0.49 -10.05
CA ILE A 179 0.46 1.44 -10.18
C ILE A 179 0.24 2.69 -9.31
N PHE A 180 -0.87 3.38 -9.47
CA PHE A 180 -1.11 4.66 -8.79
C PHE A 180 -1.24 4.50 -7.28
N ALA A 181 -1.96 3.48 -6.80
CA ALA A 181 -2.03 3.16 -5.38
C ALA A 181 -0.63 2.84 -4.82
N GLY A 182 0.12 1.95 -5.46
CA GLY A 182 1.48 1.57 -5.02
C GLY A 182 2.45 2.76 -4.96
N ILE A 183 2.40 3.69 -5.92
CA ILE A 183 3.23 4.90 -5.88
C ILE A 183 2.78 5.84 -4.76
N GLY A 184 1.47 6.12 -4.68
CA GLY A 184 0.89 7.07 -3.73
C GLY A 184 1.13 6.67 -2.28
N GLU A 185 0.80 5.43 -1.97
CA GLU A 185 0.89 4.90 -0.61
C GLU A 185 2.35 4.77 -0.17
N GLU A 186 3.24 4.21 -1.00
CA GLU A 186 4.65 4.08 -0.60
C GLU A 186 5.35 5.43 -0.45
N TYR A 187 4.99 6.43 -1.26
CA TYR A 187 5.49 7.79 -1.09
C TYR A 187 5.15 8.35 0.30
N LEU A 188 3.90 8.19 0.74
CA LEU A 188 3.46 8.64 2.06
C LEU A 188 4.07 7.81 3.19
N PHE A 189 3.88 6.49 3.14
CA PHE A 189 4.21 5.61 4.25
C PHE A 189 5.72 5.42 4.41
N ARG A 190 6.46 5.20 3.32
CA ARG A 190 7.91 4.91 3.37
C ARG A 190 8.73 6.16 3.18
N GLY A 191 8.26 7.09 2.35
CA GLY A 191 8.93 8.38 2.13
C GLY A 191 8.82 9.34 3.31
N ILE A 192 7.72 9.31 4.07
CA ILE A 192 7.43 10.34 5.08
C ILE A 192 7.17 9.73 6.47
N LEU A 193 6.15 8.88 6.60
CA LEU A 193 5.68 8.42 7.91
C LEU A 193 6.71 7.54 8.63
N GLN A 194 7.26 6.52 7.96
CA GLN A 194 8.26 5.62 8.54
C GLN A 194 9.54 6.37 8.98
N PRO A 195 10.17 7.26 8.18
CA PRO A 195 11.30 8.07 8.62
C PRO A 195 10.99 8.94 9.85
N LYS A 196 9.82 9.58 9.88
CA LYS A 196 9.38 10.36 11.04
C LYS A 196 9.23 9.51 12.29
N LEU A 197 8.54 8.37 12.18
CA LEU A 197 8.37 7.45 13.30
C LEU A 197 9.72 6.90 13.79
N HIS A 198 10.65 6.63 12.87
CA HIS A 198 12.02 6.30 13.24
C HIS A 198 12.68 7.45 14.02
N GLN A 199 12.59 8.69 13.56
CA GLN A 199 13.15 9.86 14.25
C GLN A 199 12.53 10.06 15.64
N TYR A 200 11.23 9.83 15.79
CA TYR A 200 10.51 10.01 17.06
C TYR A 200 10.84 8.91 18.07
N THR A 201 10.84 7.65 17.62
CA THR A 201 11.11 6.49 18.47
C THR A 201 12.60 6.27 18.73
N GLY A 202 13.47 6.74 17.83
CA GLY A 202 14.90 6.41 17.83
C GLY A 202 15.21 4.98 17.40
N ASN A 203 14.23 4.23 16.87
CA ASN A 203 14.39 2.84 16.47
C ASN A 203 13.73 2.58 15.10
N ALA A 204 14.53 2.20 14.11
CA ALA A 204 14.06 2.00 12.74
C ALA A 204 13.02 0.88 12.62
N HIS A 205 13.15 -0.18 13.43
CA HIS A 205 12.20 -1.30 13.43
C HIS A 205 10.85 -0.88 14.03
N LEU A 206 10.85 -0.09 15.11
CA LEU A 206 9.60 0.49 15.62
C LEU A 206 8.97 1.41 14.58
N GLY A 207 9.76 2.22 13.88
CA GLY A 207 9.29 3.03 12.76
C GLY A 207 8.60 2.21 11.66
N ILE A 208 9.18 1.07 11.28
CA ILE A 208 8.60 0.13 10.29
C ILE A 208 7.28 -0.43 10.78
N TRP A 209 7.26 -1.03 11.98
CA TRP A 209 6.08 -1.76 12.45
C TRP A 209 4.92 -0.83 12.80
N ILE A 210 5.18 0.37 13.33
CA ILE A 210 4.13 1.37 13.56
C ILE A 210 3.59 1.88 12.22
N ALA A 211 4.45 2.16 11.24
CA ALA A 211 3.99 2.57 9.91
C ALA A 211 3.17 1.46 9.23
N ALA A 212 3.59 0.20 9.33
CA ALA A 212 2.88 -0.94 8.78
C ALA A 212 1.53 -1.20 9.47
N PHE A 213 1.45 -0.97 10.78
CA PHE A 213 0.20 -1.00 11.54
C PHE A 213 -0.77 0.06 11.05
N ILE A 214 -0.32 1.31 10.94
CA ILE A 214 -1.16 2.41 10.44
C ILE A 214 -1.58 2.13 9.00
N PHE A 215 -0.66 1.67 8.14
CA PHE A 215 -0.94 1.28 6.75
C PHE A 215 -2.07 0.25 6.66
N SER A 216 -2.03 -0.80 7.49
CA SER A 216 -3.10 -1.80 7.51
C SER A 216 -4.40 -1.25 8.11
N ALA A 217 -4.31 -0.47 9.18
CA ALA A 217 -5.48 0.06 9.90
C ALA A 217 -6.33 1.05 9.09
N ILE A 218 -5.72 1.90 8.24
CA ILE A 218 -6.46 2.88 7.43
C ILE A 218 -7.40 2.25 6.40
N HIS A 219 -7.28 0.94 6.15
CA HIS A 219 -8.17 0.21 5.26
C HIS A 219 -9.46 -0.26 5.94
N VAL A 220 -9.54 -0.19 7.28
CA VAL A 220 -10.78 -0.44 8.03
C VAL A 220 -11.40 -1.82 7.75
N GLN A 221 -10.54 -2.84 7.61
CA GLN A 221 -10.91 -4.19 7.21
C GLN A 221 -10.10 -5.17 8.08
N PHE A 222 -10.76 -5.75 9.08
CA PHE A 222 -10.08 -6.58 10.08
C PHE A 222 -9.57 -7.89 9.49
N TYR A 223 -10.32 -8.53 8.58
CA TYR A 223 -9.95 -9.85 8.06
C TYR A 223 -8.75 -9.80 7.11
N GLY A 224 -8.49 -8.65 6.49
CA GLY A 224 -7.25 -8.36 5.77
C GLY A 224 -6.14 -7.70 6.62
N PHE A 225 -6.32 -7.51 7.94
CA PHE A 225 -5.43 -6.68 8.74
C PHE A 225 -4.02 -7.26 8.90
N PHE A 226 -3.89 -8.49 9.39
CA PHE A 226 -2.57 -9.09 9.64
C PHE A 226 -1.77 -9.38 8.35
N PRO A 227 -2.39 -9.89 7.27
CA PRO A 227 -1.70 -10.07 5.99
C PRO A 227 -1.09 -8.78 5.45
N ARG A 228 -1.83 -7.66 5.53
CA ARG A 228 -1.35 -6.34 5.08
C ARG A 228 -0.35 -5.71 6.02
N LEU A 229 -0.46 -5.94 7.32
CA LEU A 229 0.54 -5.52 8.29
C LEU A 229 1.91 -6.15 7.95
N LEU A 230 1.95 -7.45 7.63
CA LEU A 230 3.18 -8.14 7.27
C LEU A 230 3.74 -7.68 5.93
N LEU A 231 2.91 -7.49 4.89
CA LEU A 231 3.32 -6.86 3.63
C LEU A 231 3.88 -5.45 3.87
N GLY A 232 3.21 -4.67 4.71
CA GLY A 232 3.62 -3.33 5.04
C GLY A 232 4.98 -3.29 5.75
N ALA A 233 5.23 -4.24 6.65
CA ALA A 233 6.53 -4.41 7.29
C ALA A 233 7.59 -4.80 6.27
N LEU A 234 7.29 -5.75 5.36
CA LEU A 234 8.21 -6.14 4.29
C LEU A 234 8.65 -4.94 3.44
N PHE A 235 7.70 -4.12 2.96
CA PHE A 235 8.02 -2.91 2.20
C PHE A 235 8.88 -1.94 3.01
N GLY A 236 8.60 -1.79 4.31
CA GLY A 236 9.40 -0.98 5.22
C GLY A 236 10.85 -1.48 5.39
N TYR A 237 11.07 -2.80 5.40
CA TYR A 237 12.41 -3.40 5.43
C TYR A 237 13.13 -3.29 4.09
N LEU A 238 12.43 -3.46 2.95
CA LEU A 238 13.01 -3.22 1.63
C LEU A 238 13.53 -1.78 1.54
N TYR A 239 12.76 -0.82 2.02
CA TYR A 239 13.18 0.58 2.10
C TYR A 239 14.36 0.79 3.06
N LEU A 240 14.32 0.22 4.26
CA LEU A 240 15.38 0.36 5.27
C LEU A 240 16.75 -0.08 4.76
N TYR A 241 16.83 -1.26 4.14
CA TYR A 241 18.10 -1.83 3.69
C TYR A 241 18.59 -1.23 2.36
N SER A 242 17.68 -0.93 1.44
CA SER A 242 18.05 -0.34 0.16
C SER A 242 18.36 1.16 0.25
N GLY A 243 17.67 1.90 1.14
CA GLY A 243 17.65 3.35 1.14
C GLY A 243 17.04 3.97 -0.12
N SER A 244 16.17 3.25 -0.83
CA SER A 244 15.48 3.73 -2.03
C SER A 244 13.99 3.38 -1.96
N LEU A 245 13.12 4.34 -2.29
CA LEU A 245 11.67 4.10 -2.37
C LEU A 245 11.27 3.27 -3.59
N PHE A 246 12.19 3.10 -4.56
CA PHE A 246 11.92 2.33 -5.75
C PHE A 246 11.54 0.87 -5.44
N TYR A 247 12.23 0.22 -4.51
CA TYR A 247 11.99 -1.19 -4.18
C TYR A 247 10.65 -1.47 -3.50
N PRO A 248 10.23 -0.74 -2.44
CA PRO A 248 8.89 -0.93 -1.90
C PRO A 248 7.81 -0.53 -2.91
N MET A 249 8.00 0.54 -3.71
CA MET A 249 7.06 0.91 -4.78
C MET A 249 6.90 -0.23 -5.80
N LEU A 250 8.02 -0.77 -6.29
CA LEU A 250 8.01 -1.90 -7.22
C LEU A 250 7.30 -3.12 -6.60
N ALA A 251 7.62 -3.47 -5.35
CA ALA A 251 7.02 -4.61 -4.67
C ALA A 251 5.50 -4.43 -4.49
N HIS A 252 5.06 -3.24 -4.10
CA HIS A 252 3.64 -2.94 -3.94
C HIS A 252 2.90 -2.95 -5.28
N MET A 253 3.44 -2.27 -6.29
CA MET A 253 2.88 -2.27 -7.63
C MET A 253 2.74 -3.70 -8.19
N LEU A 254 3.77 -4.53 -8.02
CA LEU A 254 3.73 -5.93 -8.42
C LEU A 254 2.70 -6.74 -7.63
N ASN A 255 2.57 -6.51 -6.32
CA ASN A 255 1.60 -7.22 -5.48
C ASN A 255 0.16 -6.98 -5.95
N ASN A 256 -0.19 -5.71 -6.15
CA ASN A 256 -1.54 -5.32 -6.57
C ASN A 256 -1.81 -5.73 -8.01
N SER A 257 -0.82 -5.51 -8.91
CA SER A 257 -0.94 -5.89 -10.31
C SER A 257 -1.05 -7.41 -10.49
N LEU A 258 -0.32 -8.20 -9.68
CA LEU A 258 -0.41 -9.65 -9.69
C LEU A 258 -1.83 -10.09 -9.32
N THR A 259 -2.41 -9.56 -8.25
CA THR A 259 -3.79 -9.88 -7.83
C THR A 259 -4.79 -9.58 -8.95
N VAL A 260 -4.73 -8.39 -9.54
CA VAL A 260 -5.57 -7.99 -10.69
C VAL A 260 -5.38 -8.93 -11.89
N THR A 261 -4.14 -9.31 -12.18
CA THR A 261 -3.81 -10.21 -13.29
C THR A 261 -4.37 -11.62 -13.04
N LEU A 262 -4.25 -12.15 -11.82
CA LEU A 262 -4.76 -13.48 -11.47
C LEU A 262 -6.29 -13.56 -11.63
N VAL A 263 -7.02 -12.52 -11.22
CA VAL A 263 -8.47 -12.42 -11.47
C VAL A 263 -8.78 -12.42 -12.97
N TYR A 264 -8.03 -11.63 -13.76
CA TYR A 264 -8.25 -11.59 -15.21
C TYR A 264 -7.96 -12.94 -15.89
N LEU A 265 -6.87 -13.62 -15.50
CA LEU A 265 -6.53 -14.95 -16.04
C LEU A 265 -7.59 -15.99 -15.66
N ASN A 266 -8.18 -15.88 -14.47
CA ASN A 266 -9.32 -16.72 -14.07
C ASN A 266 -10.54 -16.48 -14.95
N LYS A 267 -10.90 -15.21 -15.21
CA LYS A 267 -11.98 -14.85 -16.12
C LYS A 267 -11.78 -15.40 -17.54
N LEU A 268 -10.53 -15.45 -18.01
CA LEU A 268 -10.18 -16.05 -19.31
C LEU A 268 -10.19 -17.60 -19.32
N GLY A 269 -10.43 -18.25 -18.17
CA GLY A 269 -10.40 -19.71 -18.04
C GLY A 269 -9.00 -20.31 -18.14
N ILE A 270 -7.94 -19.50 -18.00
CA ILE A 270 -6.54 -19.95 -18.09
C ILE A 270 -6.12 -20.63 -16.78
N MET A 271 -6.68 -20.20 -15.64
CA MET A 271 -6.39 -20.76 -14.33
C MET A 271 -7.59 -20.68 -13.37
N GLU A 272 -7.57 -21.49 -12.33
CA GLU A 272 -8.51 -21.39 -11.21
C GLU A 272 -7.94 -20.44 -10.14
N PHE A 273 -8.63 -19.33 -9.89
CA PHE A 273 -8.29 -18.38 -8.83
C PHE A 273 -9.57 -17.72 -8.33
N ASN A 274 -9.90 -17.93 -7.06
CA ASN A 274 -11.02 -17.28 -6.40
C ASN A 274 -10.48 -16.26 -5.40
N ILE A 275 -10.76 -14.97 -5.64
CA ILE A 275 -10.32 -13.88 -4.76
C ILE A 275 -11.14 -13.81 -3.45
N GLU A 276 -12.34 -14.40 -3.44
CA GLU A 276 -13.26 -14.38 -2.30
C GLU A 276 -12.94 -15.48 -1.27
N GLU A 277 -12.24 -16.53 -1.71
CA GLU A 277 -11.87 -17.65 -0.85
C GLU A 277 -10.44 -17.49 -0.32
N ALA A 278 -10.33 -17.36 1.01
CA ALA A 278 -9.06 -17.46 1.70
C ALA A 278 -8.55 -18.91 1.63
N THR A 279 -7.64 -19.18 0.70
CA THR A 279 -6.93 -20.46 0.59
C THR A 279 -5.47 -20.30 0.98
N TYR A 280 -4.82 -21.41 1.33
CA TYR A 280 -3.39 -21.45 1.59
C TYR A 280 -2.72 -22.54 0.77
N ALA A 281 -1.45 -22.33 0.42
CA ALA A 281 -0.69 -23.30 -0.35
C ALA A 281 -0.35 -24.55 0.48
N ASP A 282 -0.12 -25.68 -0.19
CA ASP A 282 0.34 -26.89 0.51
C ASP A 282 1.62 -26.64 1.30
N TRP A 283 1.78 -27.36 2.42
CA TRP A 283 2.87 -27.13 3.38
C TRP A 283 4.26 -27.21 2.75
N TYR A 284 4.47 -28.07 1.74
CA TYR A 284 5.75 -28.18 1.04
C TYR A 284 6.03 -26.98 0.13
N ILE A 285 4.99 -26.40 -0.50
CA ILE A 285 5.09 -25.18 -1.29
C ILE A 285 5.41 -24.00 -0.36
N MET A 286 4.76 -23.93 0.80
CA MET A 286 5.06 -22.93 1.82
C MET A 286 6.49 -23.05 2.36
N LEU A 287 6.98 -24.27 2.57
CA LEU A 287 8.37 -24.51 3.00
C LEU A 287 9.37 -24.06 1.92
N ILE A 288 9.14 -24.40 0.66
CA ILE A 288 9.95 -23.93 -0.47
C ILE A 288 9.91 -22.39 -0.54
N GLY A 289 8.72 -21.81 -0.46
CA GLY A 289 8.50 -20.37 -0.39
C GLY A 289 9.31 -19.73 0.74
N PHE A 290 9.29 -20.30 1.94
CA PHE A 290 10.08 -19.81 3.06
C PHE A 290 11.59 -19.81 2.79
N ILE A 291 12.12 -20.89 2.21
CA ILE A 291 13.53 -20.97 1.86
C ILE A 291 13.89 -19.93 0.79
N VAL A 292 13.07 -19.82 -0.27
CA VAL A 292 13.27 -18.83 -1.33
C VAL A 292 13.22 -17.41 -0.77
N PHE A 293 12.25 -17.11 0.10
CA PHE A 293 12.13 -15.83 0.77
C PHE A 293 13.39 -15.49 1.56
N LEU A 294 13.85 -16.40 2.43
CA LEU A 294 15.05 -16.17 3.24
C LEU A 294 16.30 -15.97 2.39
N VAL A 295 16.48 -16.76 1.32
CA VAL A 295 17.61 -16.63 0.41
C VAL A 295 17.54 -15.30 -0.36
N SER A 296 16.41 -14.99 -0.99
CA SER A 296 16.22 -13.74 -1.74
C SER A 296 16.34 -12.51 -0.85
N PHE A 297 15.79 -12.55 0.37
CA PHE A 297 15.89 -11.46 1.34
C PHE A 297 17.32 -11.27 1.84
N LYS A 298 18.05 -12.36 2.15
CA LYS A 298 19.46 -12.30 2.52
C LYS A 298 20.33 -11.77 1.38
N LEU A 299 20.09 -12.21 0.13
CA LEU A 299 20.78 -11.69 -1.05
C LEU A 299 20.46 -10.21 -1.27
N PHE A 300 19.21 -9.80 -1.08
CA PHE A 300 18.81 -8.41 -1.15
C PHE A 300 19.58 -7.59 -0.12
N ILE A 301 19.61 -8.00 1.15
CA ILE A 301 20.35 -7.30 2.21
C ILE A 301 21.84 -7.22 1.90
N ASN A 302 22.47 -8.34 1.55
CA ASN A 302 23.91 -8.40 1.31
C ASN A 302 24.37 -7.54 0.12
N ASN A 303 23.52 -7.38 -0.90
CA ASN A 303 23.80 -6.58 -2.10
C ASN A 303 23.24 -5.15 -2.02
N SER A 304 22.35 -4.90 -1.06
CA SER A 304 21.90 -3.57 -0.68
C SER A 304 23.01 -2.81 0.05
N ARG A 305 22.75 -1.56 0.39
CA ARG A 305 23.76 -0.73 1.05
C ARG A 305 24.16 -1.38 2.39
N LYS A 306 25.45 -1.46 2.69
CA LYS A 306 25.91 -1.67 4.07
C LYS A 306 25.46 -0.46 4.89
N LEU A 307 24.46 -0.63 5.75
CA LEU A 307 24.14 0.35 6.79
C LEU A 307 25.46 0.69 7.51
N PRO A 308 25.79 1.97 7.73
CA PRO A 308 26.89 2.30 8.64
C PRO A 308 26.60 1.59 9.96
N SER A 309 27.51 0.72 10.39
CA SER A 309 27.46 0.07 11.70
C SER A 309 27.35 1.17 12.76
N ASP A 310 26.29 1.11 13.56
CA ASP A 310 25.99 1.94 14.74
C ASP A 310 26.88 3.16 15.01
N GLY A 311 26.28 4.35 15.00
CA GLY A 311 26.71 5.43 15.89
C GLY A 311 27.43 6.64 15.29
N GLN A 312 27.62 6.74 13.98
CA GLN A 312 28.04 8.02 13.37
C GLN A 312 26.90 8.60 12.54
N MET A 313 26.07 9.40 13.19
CA MET A 313 25.44 10.52 12.50
C MET A 313 26.58 11.38 11.97
N GLU A 314 26.88 11.28 10.67
CA GLU A 314 27.72 12.25 9.99
C GLU A 314 27.15 13.63 10.29
N LYS A 315 27.79 14.31 11.23
CA LYS A 315 27.68 15.76 11.38
C LYS A 315 28.31 16.36 10.14
N SER A 316 27.53 16.57 9.09
CA SER A 316 27.93 17.41 7.96
C SER A 316 26.96 18.58 7.87
N PHE A 317 27.39 19.66 8.54
CA PHE A 317 27.08 21.09 8.41
C PHE A 317 25.66 21.54 8.05
#